data_AF-A0A0Q6RX15-F1
#
_entry.id   AF-A0A0Q6RX15-F1
#
_cell.length_a   1.000
_cell.length_b   1.000
_cell.length_c   1.000
_cell.angle_alpha   90.00
_cell.angle_beta   90.00
_cell.angle_gamma   90.00
#
_symmetry.space_group_name_H-M   'P 1'
#
loop_
_entity.id
_entity.type
_entity.pdbx_description
1 polymer ?
#
loop_
_entity_poly.entity_id
_entity_poly.type
_entity_poly.pdbx_seq_one_letter_code
_entity_poly.pdbx_strand_id
1 'polypeptide(L)'
;MRYVAALTVYLALALPAHTQQIQVPPDKQKAFQKVVMRLAFADGCNKRLDRPEIFKDATAAFLRFAQSIELPDAEGRTATIAKTLADRPQEKETSSFSLFNEKLCGDLAASLKSELSQ
;
A
#
# COMPACT_ATOMS: atom_id res chain seq x y z
N MET A 1 -27.49 -14.75 -17.71
CA MET A 1 -26.83 -13.63 -18.43
C MET A 1 -25.36 -13.63 -18.05
N ARG A 2 -24.46 -13.76 -19.03
CA ARG A 2 -23.01 -13.86 -18.84
C ARG A 2 -22.36 -12.57 -19.35
N TYR A 3 -21.89 -11.72 -18.45
CA TYR A 3 -20.88 -10.71 -18.73
C TYR A 3 -19.98 -10.58 -17.50
N VAL A 4 -19.00 -11.47 -17.38
CA VAL A 4 -17.86 -11.29 -16.47
C VAL A 4 -16.87 -10.40 -17.21
N ALA A 5 -17.01 -9.08 -17.06
CA ALA A 5 -16.01 -8.14 -17.52
C ALA A 5 -14.83 -8.17 -16.53
N ALA A 6 -13.96 -9.17 -16.68
CA ALA A 6 -12.68 -9.23 -15.98
C ALA A 6 -11.73 -8.22 -16.63
N LEU A 7 -11.79 -6.96 -16.19
CA LEU A 7 -10.84 -5.94 -16.61
C LEU A 7 -9.61 -6.03 -15.69
N THR A 8 -8.58 -6.68 -16.22
CA THR A 8 -7.28 -6.88 -15.57
C THR A 8 -6.58 -5.52 -15.43
N VAL A 9 -6.62 -4.92 -14.25
CA VAL A 9 -5.80 -3.74 -13.95
C VAL A 9 -4.37 -4.24 -13.75
N TYR A 10 -3.54 -4.08 -14.78
CA TYR A 10 -2.09 -4.24 -14.66
C TYR A 10 -1.59 -3.14 -13.73
N LEU A 11 -1.37 -3.49 -12.46
CA LEU A 11 -0.70 -2.65 -11.48
C LEU A 11 0.80 -2.63 -11.82
N ALA A 12 1.16 -1.95 -12.92
CA ALA A 12 2.54 -1.69 -13.31
C ALA A 12 3.10 -0.49 -12.53
N LEU A 13 3.01 -0.55 -11.19
CA LEU A 13 3.81 0.29 -10.31
C LEU A 13 4.74 -0.66 -9.58
N ALA A 14 5.91 -0.86 -10.20
CA ALA A 14 7.10 -1.46 -9.61
C ALA A 14 6.79 -2.34 -8.39
N LEU A 15 6.21 -3.51 -8.60
CA LEU A 15 6.19 -4.63 -7.68
C LEU A 15 6.63 -5.83 -8.53
N PRO A 16 7.45 -6.76 -8.00
CA PRO A 16 7.90 -7.89 -8.80
C PRO A 16 6.68 -8.58 -9.43
N ALA A 17 6.83 -9.05 -10.68
CA ALA A 17 5.79 -9.65 -11.52
C ALA A 17 5.09 -10.90 -10.92
N HIS A 18 5.37 -11.22 -9.65
CA HIS A 18 4.84 -12.32 -8.86
C HIS A 18 3.91 -11.86 -7.72
N THR A 19 3.58 -10.57 -7.64
CA THR A 19 2.48 -10.13 -6.79
C THR A 19 1.19 -10.64 -7.44
N GLN A 20 0.80 -11.86 -7.06
CA GLN A 20 -0.41 -12.54 -7.49
C GLN A 20 -1.53 -11.52 -7.67
N GLN A 21 -2.08 -11.41 -8.89
CA GLN A 21 -3.11 -10.45 -9.24
C GLN A 21 -4.18 -10.42 -8.15
N ILE A 22 -4.19 -9.34 -7.37
CA ILE A 22 -5.20 -9.15 -6.33
C ILE A 22 -6.48 -8.87 -7.07
N GLN A 23 -7.41 -9.82 -7.08
CA GLN A 23 -8.74 -9.60 -7.62
C GLN A 23 -9.49 -8.67 -6.66
N VAL A 24 -9.61 -7.42 -7.07
CA VAL A 24 -10.34 -6.39 -6.33
C VAL A 24 -11.65 -6.12 -7.06
N PRO A 25 -12.80 -6.13 -6.36
CA PRO A 25 -14.08 -5.74 -6.95
C PRO A 25 -14.00 -4.37 -7.62
N PRO A 26 -14.67 -4.15 -8.78
CA PRO A 26 -14.57 -2.88 -9.52
C PRO A 26 -14.90 -1.64 -8.68
N ASP A 27 -15.88 -1.73 -7.78
CA ASP A 27 -16.28 -0.66 -6.87
C ASP A 27 -15.24 -0.34 -5.78
N LYS A 28 -14.29 -1.27 -5.53
CA LYS A 28 -13.24 -1.15 -4.52
C LYS A 28 -11.88 -0.77 -5.11
N GLN A 29 -11.74 -0.68 -6.43
CA GLN A 29 -10.45 -0.39 -7.09
C GLN A 29 -9.84 0.96 -6.66
N LYS A 30 -10.66 2.01 -6.53
CA LYS A 30 -10.19 3.33 -6.08
C LYS A 30 -9.68 3.28 -4.63
N ALA A 31 -10.37 2.55 -3.77
CA ALA A 31 -9.95 2.34 -2.38
C ALA A 31 -8.64 1.53 -2.31
N PHE A 32 -8.53 0.47 -3.12
CA PHE A 32 -7.31 -0.33 -3.25
C PHE A 32 -6.11 0.51 -3.69
N GLN A 33 -6.25 1.31 -4.75
CA GLN A 33 -5.17 2.20 -5.21
C GLN A 33 -4.72 3.15 -4.10
N LYS A 34 -5.68 3.74 -3.35
CA LYS A 34 -5.37 4.62 -2.22
C LYS A 34 -4.56 3.91 -1.15
N VAL A 35 -4.95 2.70 -0.71
CA VAL A 35 -4.22 1.97 0.34
C VAL A 35 -2.84 1.53 -0.13
N VAL A 36 -2.69 1.09 -1.38
CA VAL A 36 -1.38 0.72 -1.96
C VAL A 36 -0.45 1.92 -2.06
N MET A 37 -0.94 3.07 -2.55
CA MET A 37 -0.14 4.29 -2.62
C MET A 37 0.31 4.75 -1.24
N ARG A 38 -0.57 4.70 -0.23
CA ARG A 38 -0.22 5.05 1.15
C ARG A 38 0.80 4.11 1.75
N LEU A 39 0.71 2.81 1.47
CA LEU A 39 1.69 1.82 1.91
C LEU A 39 3.07 2.07 1.30
N ALA A 40 3.14 2.33 -0.02
CA ALA A 40 4.39 2.68 -0.68
C ALA A 40 4.99 4.00 -0.16
N PHE A 41 4.13 5.01 0.09
CA PHE A 41 4.57 6.27 0.67
C PHE A 41 5.10 6.10 2.10
N ALA A 42 4.43 5.28 2.91
CA ALA A 42 4.85 4.93 4.26
C ALA A 42 6.21 4.21 4.29
N ASP A 43 6.44 3.27 3.36
CA ASP A 43 7.75 2.60 3.20
C ASP A 43 8.86 3.61 2.91
N GLY A 44 8.60 4.57 2.03
CA GLY A 44 9.56 5.64 1.74
C GLY A 44 9.80 6.56 2.95
N CYS A 45 8.75 6.94 3.69
CA CYS A 45 8.90 7.67 4.95
C CYS A 45 9.74 6.90 5.97
N ASN A 46 9.50 5.60 6.12
CA ASN A 46 10.27 4.73 7.01
C ASN A 46 11.76 4.71 6.63
N LYS A 47 12.09 4.41 5.38
CA LYS A 47 13.47 4.28 4.91
C LYS A 47 14.25 5.59 4.94
N ARG A 48 13.58 6.72 4.71
CA ARG A 48 14.23 8.04 4.55
C ARG A 48 14.32 8.84 5.85
N LEU A 49 13.31 8.70 6.71
CA LEU A 49 13.15 9.54 7.90
C LEU A 49 13.11 8.72 9.19
N ASP A 50 13.37 7.41 9.13
CA ASP A 50 13.36 6.49 10.27
C ASP A 50 12.01 6.51 11.03
N ARG A 51 10.93 6.35 10.27
CA ARG A 51 9.52 6.38 10.74
C ARG A 51 8.83 5.01 10.63
N PRO A 52 9.29 3.98 11.36
CA PRO A 52 8.78 2.60 11.26
C PRO A 52 7.31 2.47 11.66
N GLU A 53 6.82 3.33 12.54
CA GLU A 53 5.43 3.36 12.98
C GLU A 53 4.47 3.67 11.83
N ILE A 54 4.85 4.53 10.89
CA ILE A 54 4.00 4.90 9.76
C ILE A 54 3.82 3.71 8.83
N PHE A 55 4.90 2.96 8.58
CA PHE A 55 4.85 1.75 7.75
C PHE A 55 4.02 0.64 8.40
N LYS A 56 4.14 0.47 9.73
CA LYS A 56 3.30 -0.46 10.49
C LYS A 56 1.82 -0.10 10.40
N ASP A 57 1.46 1.16 10.61
CA ASP A 57 0.07 1.63 10.53
C ASP A 57 -0.49 1.50 9.11
N ALA A 58 0.30 1.81 8.08
CA ALA A 58 -0.10 1.63 6.69
C ALA A 58 -0.33 0.16 6.32
N THR A 59 0.50 -0.74 6.85
CA THR A 59 0.34 -2.20 6.67
C THR A 59 -0.94 -2.69 7.34
N ALA A 60 -1.25 -2.19 8.55
CA ALA A 60 -2.49 -2.52 9.24
C ALA A 60 -3.73 -2.01 8.48
N ALA A 61 -3.67 -0.79 7.91
CA ALA A 61 -4.75 -0.25 7.10
C ALA A 61 -4.96 -1.06 5.80
N PHE A 62 -3.87 -1.50 5.16
CA PHE A 62 -3.95 -2.41 4.01
C PHE A 62 -4.59 -3.75 4.39
N LEU A 63 -4.23 -4.33 5.53
CA LEU A 63 -4.84 -5.58 6.02
C LEU A 63 -6.34 -5.41 6.23
N ARG A 64 -6.77 -4.33 6.90
CA ARG A 64 -8.21 -4.04 7.11
C ARG A 64 -8.94 -3.93 5.77
N PHE A 65 -8.36 -3.25 4.79
CA PHE A 65 -8.92 -3.18 3.45
C PHE A 65 -9.05 -4.57 2.81
N ALA A 66 -7.98 -5.37 2.83
CA ALA A 66 -7.97 -6.72 2.27
C ALA A 66 -9.04 -7.62 2.92
N GLN A 67 -9.21 -7.53 4.23
CA GLN A 67 -10.27 -8.23 4.97
C GLN A 67 -11.67 -7.72 4.58
N SER A 68 -11.85 -6.40 4.42
CA SER A 68 -13.13 -5.80 4.05
C SER A 68 -13.65 -6.18 2.65
N ILE A 69 -12.75 -6.64 1.77
CA ILE A 69 -13.10 -7.14 0.44
C ILE A 69 -13.07 -8.67 0.37
N GLU A 70 -12.97 -9.32 1.53
CA GLU A 70 -12.90 -10.79 1.67
C GLU A 70 -11.77 -11.41 0.82
N LEU A 71 -10.62 -10.71 0.75
CA LEU A 71 -9.49 -11.19 -0.03
C LEU A 71 -9.00 -12.53 0.56
N PRO A 72 -8.89 -13.61 -0.25
CA PRO A 72 -8.36 -14.87 0.23
C PRO A 72 -6.94 -14.72 0.74
N ASP A 73 -6.67 -15.26 1.94
CA ASP A 73 -5.38 -15.13 2.62
C ASP A 73 -4.91 -13.67 2.77
N ALA A 74 -5.81 -12.80 3.25
CA ALA A 74 -5.52 -11.38 3.45
C ALA A 74 -4.27 -11.15 4.32
N GLU A 75 -4.06 -11.95 5.37
CA GLU A 75 -2.91 -11.85 6.26
C GLU A 75 -1.61 -12.24 5.56
N GLY A 76 -1.55 -13.43 4.95
CA GLY A 76 -0.35 -13.91 4.26
C GLY A 76 0.06 -13.02 3.09
N ARG A 77 -0.93 -12.53 2.33
CA ARG A 77 -0.70 -11.55 1.24
C ARG A 77 -0.19 -10.22 1.76
N THR A 78 -0.78 -9.70 2.84
CA THR A 78 -0.32 -8.44 3.44
C THR A 78 1.11 -8.56 3.96
N ALA A 79 1.44 -9.63 4.68
CA ALA A 79 2.78 -9.90 5.16
C ALA A 79 3.80 -10.01 4.01
N THR A 80 3.42 -10.69 2.92
CA THR A 80 4.26 -10.82 1.72
C THR A 80 4.54 -9.48 1.06
N ILE A 81 3.52 -8.62 0.91
CA ILE A 81 3.67 -7.28 0.33
C ILE A 81 4.54 -6.40 1.24
N ALA A 82 4.28 -6.39 2.55
CA ALA A 82 5.06 -5.62 3.51
C ALA A 82 6.53 -6.04 3.49
N LYS A 83 6.80 -7.35 3.46
CA LYS A 83 8.17 -7.88 3.31
C LYS A 83 8.81 -7.48 1.98
N THR A 84 8.07 -7.61 0.88
CA THR A 84 8.58 -7.24 -0.46
C THR A 84 8.95 -5.75 -0.54
N LEU A 85 8.17 -4.89 0.11
CA LEU A 85 8.49 -3.47 0.20
C LEU A 85 9.70 -3.24 1.11
N ALA A 86 9.75 -3.84 2.30
CA ALA A 86 10.88 -3.70 3.22
C ALA A 86 12.21 -4.17 2.60
N ASP A 87 12.19 -5.30 1.89
CA ASP A 87 13.36 -5.90 1.22
C ASP A 87 13.82 -5.10 -0.01
N ARG A 88 12.98 -4.19 -0.53
CA ARG A 88 13.38 -3.35 -1.66
C ARG A 88 14.38 -2.29 -1.25
N PRO A 89 15.53 -2.18 -1.94
CA PRO A 89 16.44 -1.08 -1.73
C PRO A 89 15.74 0.25 -2.02
N GLN A 90 16.04 1.25 -1.21
CA GLN A 90 15.51 2.59 -1.41
C GLN A 90 16.04 3.14 -2.75
N GLU A 91 15.13 3.44 -3.68
CA GLU A 91 15.51 4.16 -4.90
C GLU A 91 15.98 5.56 -4.54
N LYS A 92 17.16 5.94 -5.05
CA LYS A 92 17.70 7.29 -4.92
C LYS A 92 16.77 8.24 -5.66
N GLU A 93 16.27 9.26 -4.97
CA GLU A 93 15.57 10.35 -5.65
C GLU A 93 16.58 11.11 -6.50
N THR A 94 16.30 11.23 -7.80
CA THR A 94 17.13 11.99 -8.76
C THR A 94 16.68 13.45 -8.86
N SER A 95 15.59 13.81 -8.19
CA SER A 95 15.00 15.16 -8.16
C SER A 95 15.40 15.93 -6.90
N SER A 96 15.54 17.25 -7.03
CA SER A 96 15.78 18.16 -5.91
C SER A 96 14.55 18.36 -4.99
N PHE A 97 13.37 17.89 -5.41
CA PHE A 97 12.16 17.89 -4.61
C PHE A 97 11.89 16.49 -4.06
N SER A 98 11.99 16.34 -2.73
CA SER A 98 11.62 15.09 -2.08
C SER A 98 10.15 15.09 -1.72
N LEU A 99 9.43 14.07 -2.18
CA LEU A 99 8.07 13.81 -1.71
C LEU A 99 8.06 13.31 -0.26
N PHE A 100 9.21 12.87 0.26
CA PHE A 100 9.35 12.33 1.60
C PHE A 100 9.93 13.40 2.53
N ASN A 101 9.04 14.17 3.16
CA ASN A 101 9.40 15.16 4.17
C ASN A 101 8.56 14.99 5.44
N GLU A 102 9.04 15.56 6.55
CA GLU A 102 8.41 15.47 7.87
C GLU A 102 6.91 15.84 7.85
N LYS A 103 6.54 16.90 7.10
CA LYS A 103 5.15 17.35 7.03
C LYS A 103 4.27 16.29 6.36
N LEU A 104 4.63 15.84 5.16
CA LEU A 104 3.80 14.89 4.41
C LEU A 104 3.75 13.51 5.09
N CYS A 105 4.86 13.05 5.67
CA CYS A 105 4.89 11.83 6.45
C CYS A 105 4.06 11.96 7.74
N GLY A 106 4.11 13.11 8.43
CA GLY A 106 3.27 13.41 9.59
C GLY A 106 1.78 13.46 9.26
N ASP A 107 1.40 14.09 8.15
CA ASP A 107 0.02 14.15 7.65
C ASP A 107 -0.50 12.73 7.35
N LEU A 108 0.32 11.86 6.73
CA LEU A 108 -0.02 10.45 6.52
C LEU A 108 -0.20 9.72 7.85
N ALA A 109 0.72 9.89 8.80
CA ALA A 109 0.68 9.22 10.11
C ALA A 109 -0.62 9.58 10.87
N ALA A 110 -0.98 10.86 10.91
CA ALA A 110 -2.23 11.32 11.53
C ALA A 110 -3.45 10.71 10.84
N SER A 111 -3.47 10.70 9.50
CA SER A 111 -4.56 10.12 8.73
C SER A 111 -4.71 8.60 8.96
N LEU A 112 -3.60 7.86 9.05
CA LEU A 112 -3.62 6.42 9.34
C LEU A 112 -4.11 6.14 10.75
N LYS A 113 -3.63 6.87 11.75
CA LYS A 113 -4.09 6.72 13.14
C LYS A 113 -5.59 6.96 13.28
N SER A 114 -6.12 8.00 12.61
CA SER A 114 -7.55 8.28 12.62
C SER A 114 -8.38 7.16 12.00
N GLU A 115 -7.88 6.51 10.94
CA GLU A 115 -8.57 5.40 10.28
C GLU A 115 -8.51 4.10 11.09
N LEU A 116 -7.38 3.86 11.76
CA LEU A 116 -7.21 2.66 12.59
C LEU A 116 -7.92 2.73 13.94
N SER A 117 -8.25 3.94 14.41
CA SER A 117 -8.98 4.15 15.66
C SER A 117 -10.51 4.05 15.51
N GLN A 118 -10.98 3.99 14.26
CA GLN A 118 -12.37 3.68 13.90
C GLN A 118 -12.56 2.16 13.80
#